data_AF-A0A8D8BFT8-F1
#
_entry.id   AF-A0A8D8BFT8-F1
#
_cell.length_a   1.000
_cell.length_b   1.000
_cell.length_c   1.000
_cell.angle_alpha   90.00
_cell.angle_beta   90.00
_cell.angle_gamma   90.00
#
_symmetry.space_group_name_H-M   'P 1'
#
loop_
_entity.id
_entity.type
_entity.pdbx_description
1 polymer ?
#
loop_
_entity_poly.entity_id
_entity_poly.type
_entity_poly.pdbx_seq_one_letter_code
_entity_poly.pdbx_strand_id
1 'polypeptide(L)'
;MLEPLDAIITVAMICLGLYFYMDKKYSYWKDRDVPYLKPEFFYGNSRTMTRTEQTGQLFARFYEELKGEDHPFGGAYVFTRPVAIVTDLELAKCVFAKDFQYFHDRGT
;
A
#
# COMPACT_ATOMS: atom_id res chain seq x y z
N MET A 1 0.96 11.66 40.40
CA MET A 1 1.52 10.37 39.94
C MET A 1 0.37 9.70 39.20
N LEU A 2 0.53 9.37 37.91
CA LEU A 2 -0.53 8.65 37.19
C LEU A 2 -0.60 7.24 37.80
N GLU A 3 -1.78 6.77 38.19
CA GLU A 3 -1.92 5.43 38.75
C GLU A 3 -1.51 4.38 37.69
N PRO A 4 -0.95 3.22 38.07
CA PRO A 4 -0.55 2.18 37.12
C PRO A 4 -1.70 1.76 36.19
N LEU A 5 -2.93 1.78 36.68
CA LEU A 5 -4.15 1.49 35.92
C LEU A 5 -4.42 2.53 34.82
N ASP A 6 -4.30 3.82 35.14
CA ASP A 6 -4.50 4.92 34.20
C ASP A 6 -3.48 4.89 33.06
N ALA A 7 -2.24 4.52 33.36
CA ALA A 7 -1.19 4.33 32.36
C ALA A 7 -1.54 3.19 31.39
N ILE A 8 -2.01 2.05 31.90
CA ILE A 8 -2.41 0.89 31.08
C ILE A 8 -3.58 1.25 30.17
N ILE A 9 -4.62 1.92 30.70
CA ILE A 9 -5.79 2.34 29.92
C ILE A 9 -5.37 3.30 28.81
N THR A 10 -4.50 4.27 29.11
CA THR A 10 -4.01 5.24 28.13
C THR A 10 -3.26 4.56 26.99
N VAL A 11 -2.34 3.63 27.31
CA VAL A 11 -1.60 2.87 26.29
C VAL A 11 -2.55 2.01 25.45
N ALA A 12 -3.53 1.33 26.07
CA ALA A 12 -4.50 0.52 25.36
C ALA A 12 -5.34 1.35 24.38
N MET A 13 -5.79 2.54 24.78
CA MET A 13 -6.53 3.48 23.92
C MET A 13 -5.68 3.98 22.75
N ILE A 14 -4.40 4.29 22.98
CA ILE A 14 -3.47 4.69 21.91
C ILE A 14 -3.27 3.54 20.92
N CYS A 15 -3.01 2.32 21.40
CA CYS A 15 -2.84 1.14 20.55
C CYS A 15 -4.10 0.85 19.73
N LEU A 16 -5.28 0.97 20.33
CA LEU A 16 -6.56 0.77 19.65
C LEU A 16 -6.80 1.84 18.58
N GLY A 17 -6.56 3.11 18.91
CA GLY A 17 -6.66 4.21 17.96
C GLY A 17 -5.71 4.06 16.78
N LEU A 18 -4.46 3.64 17.05
CA LEU A 18 -3.47 3.34 16.02
C LEU A 18 -3.92 2.17 15.13
N TYR A 19 -4.43 1.09 15.72
CA TYR A 19 -4.94 -0.05 14.99
C TYR A 19 -6.03 0.35 13.99
N PHE A 20 -7.06 1.08 14.44
CA PHE A 20 -8.14 1.55 13.55
C PHE A 20 -7.65 2.55 12.49
N TYR A 21 -6.72 3.44 12.86
CA TYR A 21 -6.13 4.36 11.90
C TYR A 21 -5.39 3.60 10.78
N MET A 22 -4.61 2.58 11.13
CA MET A 22 -3.90 1.76 10.15
C MET A 22 -4.85 0.91 9.31
N ASP A 23 -5.88 0.30 9.92
CA ASP A 23 -6.92 -0.45 9.20
C ASP A 23 -7.60 0.44 8.15
N LYS A 24 -7.94 1.68 8.53
CA LYS A 24 -8.53 2.64 7.60
C LYS A 24 -7.58 3.05 6.47
N LYS A 25 -6.27 3.12 6.72
CA LYS A 25 -5.29 3.37 5.65
C LYS A 25 -5.20 2.19 4.68
N TYR A 26 -5.27 0.98 5.19
CA TYR A 26 -5.21 -0.25 4.39
C TYR A 26 -6.53 -0.63 3.71
N SER A 27 -7.62 0.08 3.99
CA SER A 27 -8.90 -0.13 3.30
C SER A 27 -8.97 0.51 1.92
N TYR A 28 -7.98 1.33 1.50
CA TYR A 28 -8.08 2.16 0.28
C TYR A 28 -8.47 1.38 -0.99
N TRP A 29 -7.78 0.26 -1.27
CA TRP A 29 -8.05 -0.58 -2.44
C TRP A 29 -9.32 -1.43 -2.27
N LYS A 30 -9.52 -1.99 -1.07
CA LYS A 30 -10.72 -2.74 -0.72
C LYS A 30 -11.99 -1.91 -0.90
N ASP A 31 -11.99 -0.66 -0.42
CA ASP A 31 -13.12 0.27 -0.51
C ASP A 31 -13.45 0.66 -1.97
N ARG A 32 -12.55 0.38 -2.92
CA ARG A 32 -12.68 0.67 -4.36
C ARG A 32 -12.91 -0.57 -5.22
N ASP A 33 -13.02 -1.74 -4.61
CA ASP A 33 -13.15 -3.02 -5.31
C ASP A 33 -12.02 -3.28 -6.33
N VAL A 34 -10.81 -2.78 -6.01
CA VAL A 34 -9.61 -3.02 -6.82
C VAL A 34 -8.83 -4.17 -6.19
N PRO A 35 -8.43 -5.19 -6.96
CA PRO A 35 -7.57 -6.26 -6.45
C PRO A 35 -6.27 -5.74 -5.88
N TYR A 36 -5.78 -6.31 -4.78
CA TYR A 36 -4.59 -5.79 -4.09
C TYR A 36 -3.87 -6.84 -3.27
N LEU A 37 -2.57 -6.63 -3.08
CA LEU A 37 -1.75 -7.44 -2.20
C LEU A 37 -2.09 -7.13 -0.74
N LYS A 38 -2.43 -8.16 0.03
CA LYS A 38 -2.77 -8.01 1.45
C LYS A 38 -1.60 -7.39 2.23
N PRO A 39 -1.76 -6.20 2.85
CA PRO A 39 -0.66 -5.54 3.55
C PRO A 39 -0.38 -6.18 4.92
N GLU A 40 0.90 -6.18 5.32
CA GLU A 40 1.31 -6.42 6.71
C GLU A 40 1.19 -5.14 7.54
N PHE A 41 0.96 -5.30 8.84
CA PHE A 41 0.91 -4.18 9.78
C PHE A 41 2.26 -3.44 9.82
N PHE A 42 2.22 -2.10 9.88
CA PHE A 42 3.34 -1.15 9.72
C PHE A 42 4.04 -1.10 8.36
N TYR A 43 4.34 -2.23 7.73
CA TYR A 43 5.20 -2.28 6.55
C TYR A 43 4.45 -2.30 5.22
N GLY A 44 3.13 -2.50 5.23
CA GLY A 44 2.38 -2.73 3.99
C GLY A 44 2.92 -3.99 3.30
N ASN A 45 3.25 -3.88 2.03
CA ASN A 45 3.84 -4.96 1.24
C ASN A 45 5.37 -4.83 1.10
N SER A 46 5.98 -3.82 1.72
CA SER A 46 7.39 -3.46 1.52
C SER A 46 8.32 -3.86 2.68
N ARG A 47 7.97 -4.90 3.45
CA ARG A 47 8.80 -5.36 4.59
C ARG A 47 10.20 -5.84 4.19
N THR A 48 10.31 -6.43 2.99
CA THR A 48 11.56 -6.94 2.42
C THR A 48 12.40 -5.85 1.74
N MET A 49 11.79 -4.69 1.46
CA MET A 49 12.43 -3.51 0.90
C MET A 49 13.50 -3.06 1.90
N THR A 50 14.78 -3.18 1.53
CA THR A 50 16.02 -2.96 2.33
C THR A 50 16.62 -4.16 3.06
N ARG A 51 15.86 -5.21 3.40
CA ARG A 51 16.40 -6.34 4.18
C ARG A 51 16.87 -7.50 3.31
N THR A 52 16.13 -7.81 2.25
CA THR A 52 16.35 -9.03 1.46
C THR A 52 16.14 -8.83 -0.03
N GLU A 53 15.44 -7.75 -0.43
CA GLU A 53 15.08 -7.51 -1.81
C GLU A 53 15.38 -6.06 -2.20
N GLN A 54 15.90 -5.89 -3.41
CA GLN A 54 16.05 -4.57 -4.02
C GLN A 54 14.68 -4.04 -4.46
N THR A 55 14.50 -2.72 -4.46
CA THR A 55 13.24 -2.06 -4.83
C THR A 55 12.68 -2.54 -6.18
N GLY A 56 13.52 -2.68 -7.21
CA GLY A 56 13.08 -3.17 -8.51
C GLY A 56 12.55 -4.61 -8.48
N GLN A 57 13.19 -5.49 -7.70
CA GLN A 57 12.74 -6.87 -7.51
C GLN A 57 11.42 -6.94 -6.74
N LEU A 58 11.24 -6.07 -5.74
CA LEU A 58 10.00 -5.96 -5.00
C LEU A 58 8.82 -5.59 -5.92
N PHE A 59 8.98 -4.54 -6.74
CA PHE A 59 7.93 -4.14 -7.68
C PHE A 59 7.70 -5.16 -8.79
N ALA A 60 8.74 -5.86 -9.25
CA ALA A 60 8.58 -6.99 -10.16
C ALA A 60 7.76 -8.11 -9.54
N ARG A 61 8.00 -8.45 -8.26
CA ARG A 61 7.17 -9.43 -7.54
C ARG A 61 5.72 -8.98 -7.44
N PHE A 62 5.48 -7.71 -7.08
CA PHE A 62 4.11 -7.17 -7.06
C PHE A 62 3.42 -7.29 -8.41
N TYR A 63 4.13 -6.97 -9.49
CA TYR A 63 3.60 -7.11 -10.84
C TYR A 63 3.24 -8.57 -11.14
N GLU A 64 4.12 -9.53 -10.86
CA GLU A 64 3.83 -10.95 -11.11
C GLU A 64 2.69 -11.50 -10.25
N GLU A 65 2.55 -11.05 -9.00
CA GLU A 65 1.44 -11.45 -8.12
C GLU A 65 0.08 -10.89 -8.55
N LEU A 66 0.06 -9.72 -9.21
CA LEU A 66 -1.16 -9.02 -9.66
C LEU A 66 -1.47 -9.25 -11.15
N LYS A 67 -0.50 -9.74 -11.92
CA LYS A 67 -0.68 -9.98 -13.36
C LYS A 67 -1.56 -11.21 -13.58
N GLY A 68 -2.50 -11.09 -14.51
CA GLY A 68 -3.40 -12.19 -14.88
C GLY A 68 -4.73 -12.15 -14.14
N GLU A 69 -4.94 -11.18 -13.26
CA GLU A 69 -6.27 -10.82 -12.79
C GLU A 69 -7.03 -10.06 -13.91
N ASP A 70 -8.37 -10.14 -13.90
CA ASP A 70 -9.25 -9.47 -14.89
C ASP A 70 -9.29 -7.94 -14.74
N HIS A 71 -8.27 -7.35 -14.11
CA HIS A 71 -8.16 -5.93 -13.81
C HIS A 71 -6.87 -5.35 -14.41
N PRO A 72 -6.91 -4.16 -15.07
CA PRO A 72 -5.75 -3.61 -15.78
C PRO A 72 -4.61 -3.10 -14.87
N PHE A 73 -4.84 -3.11 -13.55
CA PHE A 73 -3.86 -2.80 -12.52
C PHE A 73 -4.30 -3.43 -11.20
N GLY A 74 -3.37 -3.58 -10.26
CA GLY A 74 -3.68 -3.94 -8.88
C GLY A 74 -3.10 -2.95 -7.87
N GLY A 75 -3.52 -3.09 -6.62
CA GLY A 75 -3.06 -2.27 -5.51
C GLY A 75 -1.95 -2.95 -4.70
N ALA A 76 -1.02 -2.15 -4.22
CA ALA A 76 -0.09 -2.51 -3.15
C ALA A 76 0.02 -1.35 -2.15
N TYR A 77 0.73 -1.59 -1.05
CA TYR A 77 1.07 -0.57 -0.07
C TYR A 77 2.58 -0.53 0.16
N VAL A 78 3.18 0.64 -0.07
CA VAL A 78 4.54 0.93 0.40
C VAL A 78 4.38 1.63 1.75
N PHE A 79 4.74 0.93 2.83
CA PHE A 79 4.34 1.28 4.20
C PHE A 79 2.82 1.43 4.34
N THR A 80 2.31 2.65 4.47
CA THR A 80 0.88 2.97 4.57
C THR A 80 0.36 3.69 3.32
N ARG A 81 1.21 3.93 2.33
CA ARG A 81 0.84 4.64 1.10
C ARG A 81 0.32 3.63 0.07
N PRO A 82 -0.92 3.79 -0.43
CA PRO A 82 -1.40 2.97 -1.54
C PRO A 82 -0.60 3.28 -2.81
N VAL A 83 -0.23 2.25 -3.56
CA VAL A 83 0.51 2.34 -4.83
C VAL A 83 -0.19 1.47 -5.86
N ALA A 84 -0.45 2.01 -7.04
CA ALA A 84 -1.01 1.26 -8.16
C ALA A 84 0.10 0.55 -8.94
N ILE A 85 -0.09 -0.73 -9.24
CA ILE A 85 0.80 -1.56 -10.05
C ILE A 85 0.07 -1.84 -11.36
N VAL A 86 0.46 -1.13 -12.43
CA VAL A 86 -0.16 -1.26 -13.74
C VAL A 86 0.29 -2.58 -14.38
N THR A 87 -0.67 -3.43 -14.75
CA THR A 87 -0.43 -4.76 -15.33
C THR A 87 -0.80 -4.83 -16.82
N ASP A 88 -1.68 -3.95 -17.28
CA ASP A 88 -2.11 -3.83 -18.67
C ASP A 88 -1.27 -2.84 -19.50
N LEU A 89 -0.96 -3.22 -20.74
CA LEU A 89 -0.12 -2.43 -21.64
C LEU A 89 -0.81 -1.15 -22.15
N GLU A 90 -2.12 -1.21 -22.42
CA GLU A 90 -2.85 -0.03 -22.90
C GLU A 90 -2.99 1.00 -21.78
N LEU A 91 -3.26 0.56 -20.54
CA LEU A 91 -3.25 1.44 -19.39
C LEU A 91 -1.86 2.06 -19.15
N ALA A 92 -0.79 1.27 -19.28
CA ALA A 92 0.58 1.80 -19.18
C ALA A 92 0.85 2.88 -20.23
N LYS A 93 0.42 2.68 -21.49
CA LYS A 93 0.51 3.72 -22.54
C LYS A 93 -0.30 4.96 -22.21
N CYS A 94 -1.47 4.81 -21.58
CA CYS A 94 -2.23 5.96 -21.11
C CYS A 94 -1.44 6.76 -20.08
N VAL A 95 -0.97 6.11 -19.00
CA VAL A 95 -0.22 6.76 -17.90
C VAL A 95 1.07 7.44 -18.40
N PHE A 96 1.87 6.74 -19.20
CA PHE A 96 3.21 7.21 -19.57
C PHE A 96 3.26 8.07 -20.84
N ALA A 97 2.21 8.08 -21.66
CA ALA A 97 2.21 8.83 -22.92
C ALA A 97 0.94 9.68 -23.14
N LYS A 98 -0.24 9.06 -23.23
CA LYS A 98 -1.46 9.78 -23.65
C LYS A 98 -1.92 10.81 -22.61
N ASP A 99 -1.89 10.41 -21.34
CA ASP A 99 -2.41 11.14 -20.20
C ASP A 99 -1.30 11.63 -19.26
N PHE A 100 -0.05 11.67 -19.74
CA PHE A 100 1.12 12.05 -18.94
C PHE A 100 0.96 13.39 -18.22
N GLN A 101 0.19 14.32 -18.76
CA GLN A 101 -0.14 15.60 -18.11
C GLN A 101 -0.78 15.43 -16.72
N TYR A 102 -1.48 14.32 -16.46
CA TYR A 102 -2.04 13.99 -15.14
C TYR A 102 -1.10 13.18 -14.25
N PHE A 103 -0.02 12.62 -14.83
CA PHE A 103 0.93 11.71 -14.17
C PHE A 103 2.38 12.22 -14.25
N HIS A 104 2.57 13.55 -14.31
CA HIS A 104 3.88 14.15 -14.50
C HIS A 104 4.73 14.21 -13.20
N ASP A 105 4.08 14.11 -12.04
CA ASP A 105 4.75 14.05 -10.74
C ASP A 105 5.49 12.73 -10.55
N ARG A 106 6.70 12.81 -9.98
CA ARG A 106 7.57 11.66 -9.66
C ARG A 106 7.71 11.45 -8.15
N GLY A 107 6.76 11.91 -7.36
CA GLY A 107 6.70 11.74 -5.91
C GLY A 107 7.40 12.86 -5.15
N THR A 108 7.25 14.11 -5.63
CA THR A 108 7.83 15.34 -5.05
C THR A 108 6.78 16.23 -4.43
#